data_AF-A0A068YYX6-F1
#
_entry.id   AF-A0A068YYX6-F1
#
_cell.length_a   1.000
_cell.length_b   1.000
_cell.length_c   1.000
_cell.angle_alpha   90.00
_cell.angle_beta   90.00
_cell.angle_gamma   90.00
#
_symmetry.space_group_name_H-M   'P 1'
#
loop_
_entity.id
_entity.type
_entity.pdbx_description
1 polymer ?
#
loop_
_entity_poly.entity_id
_entity_poly.type
_entity_poly.pdbx_seq_one_letter_code
_entity_poly.pdbx_strand_id
1 'polypeptide(L)' 'MPNPPFQPGRLAEEKSESIFTPLDRIGQLTMRNLDIIDTRAKLGIYAKSGVLSLGTGGDLLHLATKDAE' A
#
# COMPACT_ATOMS: atom_id res chain seq x y z
N MET A 1 31.92 -15.44 -6.78
CA MET A 1 31.26 -14.15 -6.46
C MET A 1 29.77 -14.30 -6.73
N PRO A 2 28.87 -13.83 -5.85
CA PRO A 2 27.43 -13.94 -6.07
C PRO A 2 26.97 -13.00 -7.19
N ASN A 3 25.92 -13.42 -7.92
CA ASN A 3 25.31 -12.61 -8.98
C ASN A 3 24.64 -11.34 -8.40
N PRO A 4 24.61 -10.23 -9.14
CA PRO A 4 23.91 -9.02 -8.70
C PRO A 4 22.40 -9.27 -8.60
N PRO A 5 21.71 -8.64 -7.62
CA PRO A 5 20.26 -8.77 -7.45
C PRO A 5 19.48 -8.16 -8.63
N PHE A 6 20.04 -7.15 -9.30
CA PHE A 6 19.43 -6.53 -10.47
C PHE A 6 19.79 -7.28 -11.76
N GLN A 7 18.77 -7.83 -12.43
CA GLN A 7 18.88 -8.44 -13.76
C GLN A 7 17.58 -8.13 -14.53
N PRO A 8 17.57 -7.14 -15.44
CA PRO A 8 16.36 -6.69 -16.14
C PRO A 8 15.56 -7.80 -16.83
N GLY A 9 16.25 -8.76 -17.44
CA GLY A 9 15.62 -9.86 -18.19
C GLY A 9 14.78 -10.82 -17.33
N ARG A 10 14.89 -10.77 -15.99
CA ARG A 10 14.05 -11.59 -15.08
C ARG A 10 12.62 -11.07 -14.94
N LEU A 11 12.35 -9.82 -15.34
CA LEU A 11 11.04 -9.17 -15.24
C LEU A 11 10.39 -8.93 -16.60
N ALA A 12 11.00 -9.43 -17.69
CA ALA A 12 10.52 -9.19 -19.04
C ALA A 12 9.25 -10.00 -19.34
N GLU A 13 8.18 -9.30 -19.71
CA GLU A 13 6.88 -9.90 -20.06
C GLU A 13 6.83 -10.44 -21.50
N GLU A 14 7.77 -10.03 -22.36
CA GLU A 14 7.90 -10.45 -23.77
C GLU A 14 8.28 -11.93 -23.94
N LYS A 15 8.72 -12.60 -22.86
CA LYS A 15 9.16 -14.00 -22.91
C LYS A 15 7.97 -14.92 -22.64
N SER A 16 7.80 -15.95 -23.48
CA SER A 16 6.72 -16.95 -23.33
C SER A 16 6.75 -17.72 -22.00
N GLU A 17 7.92 -17.79 -21.36
CA GLU A 17 8.13 -18.34 -20.02
C GLU A 17 8.45 -17.22 -19.02
N SER A 18 7.50 -16.31 -18.80
CA SER A 18 7.59 -15.32 -17.72
C SER A 18 7.50 -16.01 -16.35
N ILE A 19 8.20 -15.45 -15.36
CA ILE A 19 8.25 -15.97 -13.97
C ILE A 19 6.93 -15.67 -13.23
N PHE A 20 6.12 -14.75 -13.75
CA PHE A 20 4.83 -14.36 -13.20
C PHE A 20 3.85 -14.01 -14.32
N THR A 21 2.57 -14.21 -14.03
CA THR A 21 1.44 -13.88 -14.89
C THR A 21 0.65 -12.70 -14.31
N PRO A 22 -0.20 -12.03 -15.11
CA PRO A 22 -1.11 -11.01 -14.58
C PRO A 22 -2.03 -11.53 -13.46
N LEU A 23 -2.40 -12.82 -13.50
CA LEU A 23 -3.25 -13.44 -12.47
C LEU A 23 -2.53 -13.54 -11.13
N ASP A 24 -1.22 -13.81 -11.11
CA ASP A 24 -0.43 -13.84 -9.88
C ASP A 24 -0.47 -12.47 -9.18
N ARG A 25 -0.47 -11.38 -9.96
CA ARG A 25 -0.58 -10.04 -9.40
C ARG A 25 -1.96 -9.77 -8.79
N ILE A 26 -3.03 -10.26 -9.42
CA ILE A 26 -4.39 -10.18 -8.86
C ILE A 26 -4.46 -10.95 -7.55
N GLY A 27 -3.88 -12.14 -7.49
CA GLY A 27 -3.78 -12.94 -6.27
C GLY A 27 -3.04 -12.19 -5.15
N GLN A 28 -1.86 -11.64 -5.46
CA GLN A 28 -1.09 -10.83 -4.52
C GLN A 28 -1.89 -9.63 -3.97
N LEU A 29 -2.61 -8.90 -4.83
CA LEU A 29 -3.44 -7.76 -4.43
C LEU A 29 -4.62 -8.18 -3.57
N THR A 30 -5.26 -9.31 -3.89
CA THR A 30 -6.41 -9.83 -3.13
C THR A 30 -6.02 -10.17 -1.70
N MET A 31 -4.83 -10.75 -1.51
CA MET A 31 -4.26 -11.05 -0.19
C MET A 31 -3.93 -9.82 0.65
N ARG A 32 -4.10 -8.59 0.14
CA ARG A 32 -3.96 -7.34 0.90
C ARG A 32 -5.30 -6.76 1.38
N ASN A 33 -6.43 -7.25 0.87
CA ASN A 33 -7.74 -6.64 1.14
C ASN A 33 -8.14 -6.65 2.62
N LEU A 34 -7.89 -7.73 3.36
CA LEU A 34 -8.24 -7.82 4.78
C LEU A 34 -7.47 -6.80 5.63
N ASP A 35 -6.16 -6.69 5.42
CA ASP A 35 -5.32 -5.72 6.12
C ASP A 35 -5.69 -4.27 5.77
N ILE A 36 -6.09 -4.02 4.52
CA ILE A 36 -6.61 -2.72 4.08
C ILE A 36 -7.93 -2.37 4.82
N ILE A 37 -8.84 -3.33 4.94
CA ILE A 37 -10.12 -3.15 5.65
C ILE A 37 -9.85 -2.84 7.13
N ASP A 38 -9.00 -3.63 7.77
CA ASP A 38 -8.64 -3.45 9.18
C ASP A 38 -7.97 -2.09 9.41
N THR A 39 -7.08 -1.69 8.52
CA THR A 39 -6.41 -0.38 8.59
C THR A 39 -7.42 0.76 8.42
N ARG A 40 -8.36 0.66 7.47
CA ARG A 40 -9.44 1.66 7.31
C ARG A 40 -10.30 1.78 8.57
N ALA A 41 -10.63 0.66 9.22
CA ALA A 41 -11.36 0.66 10.48
C ALA A 41 -10.57 1.37 11.59
N LYS A 42 -9.26 1.07 11.73
CA LYS A 42 -8.37 1.75 12.70
C LYS A 42 -8.27 3.24 12.46
N LEU A 43 -8.11 3.66 11.21
CA LEU A 43 -8.10 5.08 10.84
C LEU A 43 -9.40 5.79 11.25
N GLY A 44 -10.55 5.13 11.10
CA GLY A 44 -11.83 5.62 11.59
C GLY A 44 -11.90 5.77 13.12
N ILE A 45 -11.27 4.85 13.87
CA ILE A 45 -11.16 4.94 15.33
C ILE A 45 -10.30 6.15 15.72
N TYR A 46 -9.14 6.32 15.09
CA TYR A 46 -8.24 7.44 15.39
C TYR A 46 -8.84 8.81 15.02
N ALA A 47 -9.67 8.86 13.97
CA ALA A 47 -10.44 10.05 13.64
C ALA A 47 -11.48 10.37 14.74
N LYS A 48 -12.23 9.36 15.20
CA LYS A 48 -13.22 9.51 16.28
C LYS A 48 -12.60 9.89 17.63
N SER A 49 -11.39 9.42 17.91
CA SER A 49 -10.67 9.75 19.14
C SER A 49 -9.98 11.12 19.09
N GLY A 50 -10.07 11.85 17.95
CA GLY A 50 -9.43 13.15 17.77
C GLY A 50 -7.92 13.11 17.54
N VAL A 51 -7.35 11.93 17.28
CA VAL A 51 -5.92 11.77 16.95
C VAL A 51 -5.65 12.10 15.48
N LEU A 52 -6.59 11.76 14.61
CA LEU A 52 -6.57 12.13 13.20
C LEU A 52 -7.70 13.13 12.89
N SER A 53 -7.44 14.01 11.94
CA SER A 53 -8.43 14.94 11.38
C SER A 53 -8.46 14.81 9.85
N LEU A 54 -9.56 15.22 9.22
CA LEU A 54 -9.60 15.32 7.76
C LEU A 54 -8.74 16.52 7.35
N GLY A 55 -7.77 16.30 6.46
CA GLY A 55 -6.91 17.38 5.99
C GLY A 55 -7.73 18.48 5.31
N THR A 56 -7.42 19.74 5.57
CA THR A 56 -8.10 20.87 4.92
C THR A 56 -7.86 20.80 3.41
N GLY A 57 -8.90 20.41 2.65
CA GLY A 57 -8.82 20.23 1.19
C GLY A 57 -8.20 18.90 0.72
N GLY A 58 -8.03 17.91 1.61
CA GLY A 58 -7.42 16.62 1.26
C GLY A 58 -8.39 15.44 1.29
N ASP A 59 -8.19 14.49 0.37
CA ASP A 59 -8.90 13.19 0.34
C ASP A 59 -8.48 12.24 1.47
N LEU A 60 -7.41 12.56 2.21
CA LEU A 60 -6.80 11.70 3.23
C LEU A 60 -6.73 12.36 4.61
N LEU A 61 -6.67 11.50 5.63
CA LEU A 61 -6.52 11.88 7.03
C LEU A 61 -5.10 12.39 7.33
N HIS A 62 -4.99 13.40 8.19
CA HIS A 62 -3.73 13.90 8.75
C HIS A 62 -3.75 13.76 10.28
N LEU A 63 -2.56 13.75 10.89
CA LEU A 63 -2.41 13.91 12.33
C LEU A 63 -3.07 15.22 12.80
N ALA A 64 -3.86 15.17 13.87
CA ALA A 64 -4.34 16.39 14.49
C ALA A 64 -3.14 17.08 15.15
N THR A 65 -2.57 18.08 14.50
CA THR A 65 -1.64 18.99 15.16
C THR A 65 -2.45 19.81 16.15
N LYS A 66 -2.14 19.72 17.45
CA LYS A 66 -2.43 20.85 18.34
C LYS A 66 -1.60 21.99 17.78
N ASP A 67 -2.25 23.05 17.33
CA ASP A 67 -1.58 24.27 16.92
C ASP A 67 -0.51 24.58 17.98
N ALA A 68 0.74 24.64 17.52
CA ALA A 68 1.82 25.15 18.34
C ALA A 68 1.42 26.57 18.76
N GLU A 69 1.50 26.81 20.06
CA GLU A 69 1.36 28.13 20.68
C GLU A 69 2.16 29.21 19.94
#